data_AF-A0A3E5G4W2-F1
#
_entry.id   AF-A0A3E5G4W2-F1
#
_cell.length_a   1.000
_cell.length_b   1.000
_cell.length_c   1.000
_cell.angle_alpha   90.00
_cell.angle_beta   90.00
_cell.angle_gamma   90.00
#
_symmetry.space_group_name_H-M   'P 1'
#
loop_
_entity.id
_entity.type
_entity.pdbx_description
1 polymer ?
#
loop_
_entity_poly.entity_id
_entity_poly.type
_entity_poly.pdbx_seq_one_letter_code
_entity_poly.pdbx_strand_id
1 'polypeptide(L)' 'MAKYTKRRDKRGYEWKSAYREKEALMLERGYPEVSPHDFYRELFPTGSLQQEPGDGKGNIIATQIRPSGKGRT' A
#
# COMPACT_ATOMS: atom_id res chain seq x y z
N MET A 1 -4.59 5.32 -49.50
CA MET A 1 -5.15 5.06 -48.16
C MET A 1 -4.02 4.75 -47.19
N ALA A 2 -3.64 5.69 -46.34
CA ALA A 2 -2.55 5.50 -45.38
C ALA A 2 -2.99 4.52 -44.29
N LYS A 3 -2.25 3.42 -44.13
CA LYS A 3 -2.49 2.42 -43.08
C LYS A 3 -2.15 3.06 -41.73
N TYR A 4 -3.16 3.28 -40.89
CA TYR A 4 -2.97 3.72 -39.51
C TYR A 4 -2.17 2.66 -38.74
N THR A 5 -0.85 2.85 -38.62
CA THR A 5 -0.05 2.06 -37.69
C THR A 5 -0.35 2.57 -36.28
N LYS A 6 -1.24 1.87 -35.56
CA LYS A 6 -1.42 2.04 -34.12
C LYS A 6 -0.04 1.87 -33.47
N ARG A 7 0.58 2.97 -33.01
CA ARG A 7 1.78 2.89 -32.16
C ARG A 7 1.36 2.10 -30.92
N ARG A 8 1.86 0.88 -30.78
CA ARG A 8 1.70 0.07 -29.57
C ARG A 8 2.41 0.87 -28.47
N ASP A 9 1.66 1.57 -27.64
CA ASP A 9 2.20 2.30 -26.50
C ASP A 9 2.74 1.26 -25.50
N LYS A 10 4.05 1.00 -25.57
CA LYS A 10 4.73 -0.02 -24.77
C LYS A 10 4.83 0.36 -23.28
N ARG A 11 4.52 1.63 -22.92
CA ARG A 11 4.56 2.14 -21.55
C ARG A 11 3.66 1.40 -20.57
N GLY A 12 2.57 0.80 -21.04
CA GLY A 12 1.67 0.02 -20.18
C GLY A 12 2.29 -1.28 -19.61
N TYR A 13 3.35 -1.80 -20.22
CA TYR A 13 4.05 -3.00 -19.75
C TYR A 13 5.25 -2.70 -18.84
N GLU A 14 5.70 -1.44 -18.75
CA GLU A 14 6.92 -1.08 -18.04
C GLU A 14 6.76 -1.12 -16.52
N TRP A 15 5.59 -0.77 -15.98
CA TRP A 15 5.40 -0.71 -14.52
C TRP A 15 5.53 -2.07 -13.84
N LYS A 16 5.11 -3.16 -14.50
CA LYS A 16 5.23 -4.52 -13.95
C LYS A 16 6.69 -4.95 -13.86
N SER A 17 7.49 -4.62 -14.88
CA SER A 17 8.93 -4.89 -14.88
C SER A 17 9.65 -4.06 -13.83
N ALA A 18 9.36 -2.75 -13.76
CA ALA A 18 9.92 -1.87 -12.75
C ALA A 18 9.57 -2.32 -11.31
N TYR A 19 8.34 -2.81 -11.11
CA TYR A 19 7.93 -3.36 -9.82
C TYR A 19 8.73 -4.61 -9.44
N ARG A 20 8.93 -5.55 -10.37
CA ARG A 20 9.76 -6.74 -10.16
C ARG A 20 11.23 -6.42 -9.88
N GLU A 21 11.80 -5.46 -10.62
CA GLU A 21 13.17 -4.99 -10.38
C GLU A 21 13.33 -4.37 -9.00
N LYS A 22 12.33 -3.57 -8.58
CA LYS A 22 12.28 -3.01 -7.23
C LYS A 22 12.19 -4.12 -6.17
N GLU A 23 11.37 -5.14 -6.36
CA GLU A 23 11.30 -6.28 -5.42
C GLU A 23 12.62 -7.04 -5.32
N ALA A 24 13.28 -7.32 -6.45
CA ALA A 24 14.59 -7.97 -6.46
C ALA A 24 15.64 -7.16 -5.69
N LEU A 25 15.68 -5.84 -5.88
CA LEU A 25 16.58 -4.95 -5.16
C LEU A 25 16.30 -4.93 -3.65
N MET A 26 15.02 -4.90 -3.26
CA MET A 26 14.64 -4.94 -1.84
C MET A 26 15.10 -6.25 -1.19
N LEU A 27 14.93 -7.38 -1.89
CA LEU A 27 15.37 -8.69 -1.43
C LEU A 27 16.90 -8.77 -1.28
N GLU A 28 17.67 -8.28 -2.27
CA GLU A 28 19.13 -8.21 -2.20
C GLU A 28 19.62 -7.41 -0.99
N ARG A 29 18.89 -6.33 -0.64
CA ARG A 29 19.17 -5.50 0.53
C ARG A 29 18.69 -6.10 1.86
N GLY A 30 18.09 -7.29 1.83
CA GLY A 30 17.61 -7.99 3.01
C GLY A 30 16.22 -7.56 3.49
N TYR A 31 15.43 -6.90 2.64
CA TYR A 31 14.03 -6.58 2.93
C TYR A 31 13.11 -7.64 2.30
N PRO A 32 12.62 -8.63 3.07
CA PRO A 32 11.71 -9.63 2.55
C PRO A 32 10.32 -9.05 2.28
N GLU A 33 9.56 -9.70 1.40
CA GLU A 33 8.13 -9.46 1.30
C GLU A 33 7.46 -9.94 2.59
N VAL A 34 6.59 -9.10 3.16
CA VAL A 34 5.86 -9.38 4.39
C VAL A 34 4.37 -9.18 4.15
N SER A 35 3.56 -10.03 4.78
CA SER A 35 2.11 -9.87 4.78
C SER A 35 1.74 -8.51 5.38
N PRO A 36 0.94 -7.68 4.70
CA PRO A 36 0.48 -6.42 5.28
C PRO A 36 -0.20 -6.61 6.63
N HIS A 37 -0.95 -7.71 6.79
CA HIS A 37 -1.60 -8.05 8.05
C HIS A 37 -0.59 -8.18 9.20
N ASP A 38 0.48 -8.95 8.99
CA ASP A 38 1.45 -9.26 10.03
C ASP A 38 2.34 -8.05 10.31
N PHE A 39 2.74 -7.34 9.25
CA PHE A 39 3.51 -6.10 9.35
C PHE A 39 2.83 -5.06 10.26
N TYR A 40 1.54 -4.81 10.05
CA TYR A 40 0.82 -3.85 10.90
C TYR A 40 0.60 -4.39 12.32
N ARG A 41 0.55 -5.70 12.53
CA ARG A 41 0.40 -6.29 13.88
C ARG A 41 1.67 -6.16 14.70
N GLU A 42 2.83 -6.30 14.09
CA GLU A 42 4.12 -6.13 14.78
C GLU A 42 4.36 -4.70 15.25
N LEU A 43 3.79 -3.70 14.57
CA LEU A 43 3.95 -2.29 14.91
C LEU A 43 3.22 -1.86 16.20
N PHE A 44 2.17 -2.60 16.61
CA PHE A 44 1.36 -2.23 17.77
C PHE A 44 1.42 -3.31 18.86
N PRO A 45 1.33 -2.92 20.15
CA PRO A 45 1.23 -3.88 21.23
C PRO A 45 0.10 -4.90 21.05
N THR A 46 0.30 -6.10 21.58
CA THR A 46 -0.73 -7.15 21.56
C THR A 46 -2.03 -6.61 22.17
N GLY A 47 -3.10 -6.71 21.40
CA GLY A 47 -4.41 -6.23 21.81
C GLY A 47 -4.71 -4.76 21.54
N SER A 48 -3.86 -4.03 20.82
CA SER A 48 -4.21 -2.70 20.28
C SER A 48 -5.14 -2.78 19.07
N LEU A 49 -5.05 -3.86 18.28
CA LEU A 49 -5.86 -4.11 17.10
C LEU A 49 -6.82 -5.29 17.34
N GLN A 50 -7.93 -5.33 16.60
CA GLN A 50 -8.96 -6.37 16.67
C GLN A 50 -8.41 -7.75 16.32
N GLN A 51 -8.32 -8.70 17.24
CA GLN A 51 -7.85 -10.05 16.95
C GLN A 51 -8.98 -10.96 16.46
N GLU A 52 -10.15 -10.87 17.10
CA GLU A 52 -11.32 -11.70 16.75
C GLU A 52 -12.49 -10.82 16.29
N PRO A 53 -13.35 -11.31 15.37
CA PRO A 53 -14.60 -10.64 15.04
C PRO A 53 -15.43 -10.36 16.30
N GLY A 54 -15.63 -9.08 16.64
CA GLY A 54 -16.43 -8.69 17.80
C GLY A 54 -15.71 -8.63 19.15
N ASP A 55 -14.37 -8.67 19.20
CA ASP A 55 -13.59 -8.53 20.45
C ASP A 55 -13.62 -7.11 21.07
N GLY A 56 -14.39 -6.20 20.48
CA GLY A 56 -14.56 -4.82 20.93
C GLY A 56 -13.40 -3.88 20.57
N LYS A 57 -12.36 -4.36 19.89
CA LYS A 57 -11.22 -3.54 19.46
C LYS A 57 -11.40 -3.13 18.00
N GLY A 58 -10.96 -1.92 17.65
CA GLY A 58 -11.06 -1.40 16.29
C GLY A 58 -9.79 -1.69 15.48
N ASN A 59 -9.94 -1.94 14.18
CA ASN A 59 -8.83 -1.98 13.21
C ASN A 59 -8.55 -0.60 12.57
N ILE A 60 -9.17 0.48 13.07
CA ILE A 60 -9.16 1.80 12.44
C ILE A 60 -7.88 2.54 12.82
N ILE A 61 -6.89 2.53 11.93
CA ILE A 61 -5.72 3.43 11.98
C ILE A 61 -6.04 4.66 11.13
N ALA A 62 -6.93 5.52 11.60
CA ALA A 62 -7.22 6.79 10.92
C ALA A 62 -7.48 7.86 11.98
N THR A 63 -6.52 8.76 12.17
CA THR A 63 -6.79 10.02 12.86
C THR A 63 -7.28 11.02 11.81
N GLN A 64 -8.53 11.47 11.91
CA GLN A 64 -8.97 12.62 11.14
C GLN A 64 -8.40 13.87 11.80
N ILE A 65 -7.35 14.45 11.20
CA ILE A 65 -6.87 15.76 11.60
C ILE A 65 -7.91 16.78 11.11
N ARG A 66 -8.84 17.18 11.99
CA ARG A 66 -9.64 18.38 11.72
C ARG A 66 -8.67 19.56 11.69
N PRO A 67 -8.62 20.36 10.62
CA PRO A 67 -7.85 21.60 10.67
C PRO A 67 -8.35 22.45 11.85
N SER A 68 -7.46 22.79 12.78
CA SER A 68 -7.77 23.75 13.85
C SER A 68 -7.74 25.16 13.25
N GLY A 69 -8.90 25.79 13.10
CA GLY A 69 -9.02 27.14 12.53
C GLY A 69 -10.46 27.59 12.32
N LYS A 70 -10.67 28.91 12.23
CA LYS A 70 -11.97 29.56 12.05
C LYS A 70 -12.38 29.47 10.56
N GLY A 71 -13.05 28.38 10.19
CA GLY A 71 -13.47 28.11 8.81
C GLY A 71 -14.00 26.69 8.60
N ARG A 72 -14.81 26.20 9.54
CA ARG A 72 -15.49 24.90 9.42
C ARG A 72 -16.71 25.08 8.50
N THR A 73 -16.75 24.38 7.38
CA THR A 73 -18.00 24.02 6.68
C THR A 73 -18.70 22.90 7.41
#